data_AF-A0A1I4UNP8-F1
#
_entry.id   AF-A0A1I4UNP8-F1
#
_cell.length_a   1.000
_cell.length_b   1.000
_cell.length_c   1.000
_cell.angle_alpha   90.00
_cell.angle_beta   90.00
_cell.angle_gamma   90.00
#
_symmetry.space_group_name_H-M   'P 1'
#
loop_
_entity.id
_entity.type
_entity.pdbx_description
1 polymer ?
#
loop_
_entity_poly.entity_id
_entity_poly.type
_entity_poly.pdbx_seq_one_letter_code
_entity_poly.pdbx_strand_id
1 'polypeptide(L)'
;MADIEVGALLRFGGHDWRVLDIDGDRALVIAEHILEQRPYHDAYTDITWADCALRRYLNGAFCERFSAAERQRIVPVVNKNLDNQWYGTAGGADTEDRVFLLSIEEAVCRYFGDSSARLYDQGRKRRYWFERKDANNGRRTARLLSGGIWWWWLRSPGRVGVKAVYIHGDGNIGIQGNNILIGNLADGWCTGGVRPAMWVKVE
;
A
#
# COMPACT_ATOMS: atom_id res chain seq x y z
N MET A 1 30.58 2.90 2.28
CA MET A 1 29.16 2.54 2.39
C MET A 1 28.47 3.21 1.21
N ALA A 2 27.63 2.49 0.47
CA ALA A 2 26.94 3.12 -0.64
C ALA A 2 25.89 4.07 -0.05
N ASP A 3 25.97 5.36 -0.40
CA ASP A 3 24.93 6.32 -0.08
C ASP A 3 23.64 5.82 -0.74
N ILE A 4 22.68 5.38 0.08
CA ILE A 4 21.38 4.99 -0.41
C ILE A 4 20.62 6.27 -0.77
N GLU A 5 19.99 6.28 -1.93
CA GLU A 5 19.22 7.43 -2.42
C GLU A 5 17.74 7.06 -2.61
N VAL A 6 16.85 8.05 -2.45
CA VAL A 6 15.44 7.88 -2.78
C VAL A 6 15.29 7.50 -4.26
N GLY A 7 14.51 6.46 -4.53
CA GLY A 7 14.31 5.90 -5.85
C GLY A 7 15.27 4.75 -6.21
N ALA A 8 16.36 4.56 -5.47
CA ALA A 8 17.27 3.43 -5.64
C ALA A 8 16.61 2.09 -5.25
N LEU A 9 17.18 0.99 -5.74
CA LEU A 9 16.78 -0.37 -5.36
C LEU A 9 17.69 -0.90 -4.25
N LEU A 10 17.06 -1.37 -3.17
CA LEU A 10 17.69 -2.06 -2.05
C LEU A 10 17.30 -3.54 -2.09
N ARG A 11 18.29 -4.42 -2.01
CA ARG A 11 18.08 -5.87 -1.88
C ARG A 11 17.89 -6.24 -0.42
N PHE A 12 16.74 -6.82 -0.06
CA PHE A 12 16.44 -7.22 1.32
C PHE A 12 15.47 -8.41 1.35
N GLY A 13 15.70 -9.43 2.20
CA GLY A 13 14.75 -10.53 2.39
C GLY A 13 14.37 -11.28 1.12
N GLY A 14 15.33 -11.55 0.23
CA GLY A 14 15.02 -12.28 -1.00
C GLY A 14 14.33 -11.47 -2.11
N HIS A 15 14.00 -10.19 -1.90
CA HIS A 15 13.41 -9.31 -2.92
C HIS A 15 14.14 -7.98 -3.14
N ASP A 16 13.80 -7.30 -4.24
CA ASP A 16 14.19 -5.92 -4.54
C ASP A 16 13.11 -4.97 -4.02
N TRP A 17 13.56 -3.91 -3.35
CA TRP A 17 12.71 -2.89 -2.74
C TRP A 17 13.13 -1.52 -3.22
N ARG A 18 12.18 -0.67 -3.59
CA ARG A 18 12.43 0.72 -3.94
C ARG A 18 12.44 1.59 -2.70
N VAL A 19 13.48 2.40 -2.54
CA VAL A 19 13.58 3.39 -1.46
C VAL A 19 12.62 4.54 -1.74
N LEU A 20 11.72 4.81 -0.80
CA LEU A 20 10.74 5.89 -0.87
C LEU A 20 11.13 7.09 -0.01
N ASP A 21 11.85 6.85 1.09
CA ASP A 21 12.23 7.88 2.05
C ASP A 21 13.47 7.44 2.83
N ILE A 22 14.21 8.41 3.37
CA ILE A 22 15.40 8.18 4.21
C ILE A 22 15.30 9.09 5.43
N ASP A 23 15.44 8.49 6.61
CA ASP A 23 15.41 9.18 7.90
C ASP A 23 16.54 8.65 8.77
N GLY A 24 17.67 9.36 8.80
CA GLY A 24 18.87 8.93 9.52
C GLY A 24 19.41 7.59 9.01
N ASP A 25 19.49 6.60 9.90
CA ASP A 25 20.03 5.25 9.64
C ASP A 25 18.98 4.27 9.09
N ARG A 26 17.78 4.74 8.76
CA ARG A 26 16.70 3.91 8.22
C ARG A 26 16.15 4.44 6.91
N ALA A 27 15.68 3.52 6.09
CA ALA A 27 15.00 3.81 4.83
C ALA A 27 13.58 3.22 4.85
N LEU A 28 12.61 4.01 4.39
CA LEU A 28 11.31 3.47 4.00
C LEU A 28 11.46 2.83 2.63
N VAL A 29 11.11 1.56 2.54
CA VAL A 29 11.17 0.82 1.29
C VAL A 29 9.82 0.21 0.95
N ILE A 30 9.50 0.12 -0.33
CA ILE A 30 8.34 -0.61 -0.86
C ILE A 30 8.81 -1.69 -1.81
N ALA A 31 8.15 -2.85 -1.82
CA ALA A 31 8.50 -3.92 -2.75
C ALA A 31 8.46 -3.39 -4.19
N GLU A 32 9.52 -3.63 -4.98
CA GLU A 32 9.56 -3.14 -6.37
C GLU A 32 8.43 -3.76 -7.20
N HIS A 33 8.23 -5.06 -7.01
CA HIS A 33 7.19 -5.86 -7.63
C HIS A 33 6.07 -6.18 -6.63
N ILE A 34 4.89 -6.52 -7.16
CA ILE A 34 3.82 -7.14 -6.40
C ILE A 34 4.25 -8.56 -6.05
N LEU A 35 4.43 -8.81 -4.75
CA LEU A 35 5.02 -10.05 -4.25
C LEU A 35 4.01 -11.20 -4.23
N GLU A 36 2.75 -10.89 -3.93
CA GLU A 36 1.66 -11.85 -3.81
C GLU A 36 0.34 -11.22 -4.25
N GLN A 37 -0.66 -12.05 -4.54
CA GLN A 37 -2.04 -11.63 -4.75
C GLN A 37 -2.92 -12.23 -3.66
N ARG A 38 -3.70 -11.40 -2.96
CA ARG A 38 -4.59 -11.87 -1.90
C ARG A 38 -5.77 -10.90 -1.65
N PRO A 39 -6.86 -11.38 -1.03
CA PRO A 39 -7.93 -10.52 -0.54
C PRO A 39 -7.47 -9.63 0.64
N TYR A 40 -7.99 -8.42 0.72
CA TYR A 40 -7.72 -7.53 1.85
C TYR A 40 -8.18 -8.14 3.20
N HIS A 41 -9.30 -8.87 3.19
CA HIS A 41 -9.83 -9.57 4.36
C HIS A 41 -10.47 -10.90 3.96
N ASP A 42 -10.61 -11.83 4.91
CA ASP A 42 -11.11 -13.19 4.74
C ASP A 42 -12.65 -13.30 4.86
N ALA A 43 -13.32 -12.23 5.27
CA ALA A 43 -14.77 -12.14 5.34
C ALA A 43 -15.31 -10.87 4.64
N TYR A 44 -16.52 -10.95 4.09
CA TYR A 44 -17.21 -9.80 3.50
C TYR A 44 -17.98 -9.04 4.59
N THR A 45 -17.25 -8.31 5.42
CA THR A 45 -17.77 -7.53 6.55
C THR A 45 -17.15 -6.14 6.56
N ASP A 46 -17.77 -5.20 7.26
CA ASP A 46 -17.13 -3.93 7.60
C ASP A 46 -15.81 -4.23 8.34
N ILE A 47 -14.71 -3.65 7.88
CA ILE A 47 -13.37 -3.91 8.40
C ILE A 47 -12.47 -2.68 8.25
N THR A 48 -11.52 -2.53 9.17
CA THR A 48 -10.47 -1.51 9.13
C THR A 48 -9.11 -2.14 8.84
N TRP A 49 -8.07 -1.34 8.60
CA TRP A 49 -6.69 -1.87 8.50
C TRP A 49 -6.26 -2.58 9.78
N ALA A 50 -6.62 -2.04 10.96
CA ALA A 50 -6.21 -2.58 12.25
C ALA A 50 -6.62 -4.05 12.44
N ASP A 51 -7.80 -4.40 11.92
CA ASP A 51 -8.44 -5.69 12.13
C ASP A 51 -8.42 -6.61 10.89
N CYS A 52 -7.90 -6.15 9.75
CA CYS A 52 -7.97 -6.94 8.52
C CYS A 52 -6.99 -8.14 8.54
N ALA A 53 -7.36 -9.16 7.75
CA ALA A 53 -6.55 -10.38 7.64
C ALA A 53 -5.21 -10.12 6.94
N LEU A 54 -5.17 -9.19 5.98
CA LEU A 54 -3.94 -8.84 5.28
C LEU A 54 -2.90 -8.21 6.20
N ARG A 55 -3.29 -7.31 7.12
CA ARG A 55 -2.37 -6.75 8.13
C ARG A 55 -1.80 -7.82 9.04
N ARG A 56 -2.66 -8.70 9.58
CA ARG A 56 -2.24 -9.84 10.41
C ARG A 56 -1.23 -10.73 9.68
N TYR A 57 -1.52 -11.03 8.42
CA TYR A 57 -0.63 -11.81 7.57
C TYR A 57 0.74 -11.12 7.39
N LEU A 58 0.75 -9.82 7.05
CA LEU A 58 2.00 -9.08 6.81
C LEU A 58 2.89 -9.03 8.05
N ASN A 59 2.30 -8.86 9.23
CA ASN A 59 3.05 -8.75 10.50
C ASN A 59 3.29 -10.10 11.19
N GLY A 60 2.71 -11.20 10.69
CA GLY A 60 2.94 -12.56 11.14
C GLY A 60 3.68 -13.37 10.08
N ALA A 61 2.96 -14.27 9.41
CA ALA A 61 3.52 -15.25 8.48
C ALA A 61 4.43 -14.66 7.37
N PHE A 62 4.14 -13.45 6.87
CA PHE A 62 5.03 -12.80 5.91
C PHE A 62 6.34 -12.35 6.57
N CYS A 63 6.25 -11.68 7.73
CA CYS A 63 7.40 -11.25 8.50
C CYS A 63 8.30 -12.41 8.93
N GLU A 64 7.72 -13.59 9.19
CA GLU A 64 8.47 -14.79 9.56
C GLU A 64 9.37 -15.35 8.45
N ARG A 65 9.14 -14.94 7.19
CA ARG A 65 9.97 -15.35 6.04
C ARG A 65 11.35 -14.70 6.03
N PHE A 66 11.49 -13.53 6.65
CA PHE A 66 12.80 -12.89 6.82
C PHE A 66 13.63 -13.66 7.84
N SER A 67 14.94 -13.72 7.65
CA SER A 67 15.86 -14.29 8.65
C SER A 67 15.83 -13.50 9.96
N ALA A 68 16.33 -14.09 11.05
CA ALA A 68 16.38 -13.41 12.35
C ALA A 68 17.16 -12.08 12.29
N ALA A 69 18.27 -12.04 11.56
CA ALA A 69 19.07 -10.83 11.36
C ALA A 69 18.34 -9.76 10.54
N GLU A 70 17.62 -10.15 9.49
CA GLU A 70 16.80 -9.22 8.70
C GLU A 70 15.66 -8.66 9.54
N ARG A 71 14.95 -9.50 10.32
CA ARG A 71 13.87 -9.01 11.19
C ARG A 71 14.33 -8.00 12.23
N GLN A 72 15.56 -8.08 12.72
CA GLN A 72 16.14 -7.09 13.63
C GLN A 72 16.37 -5.72 12.98
N ARG A 73 16.49 -5.68 11.65
CA ARG A 73 16.62 -4.44 10.88
C ARG A 73 15.27 -3.82 10.52
N ILE A 74 14.17 -4.58 10.58
CA ILE A 74 12.83 -4.05 10.32
C ILE A 74 12.36 -3.25 11.55
N VAL A 75 12.11 -1.96 11.34
CA VAL A 75 11.73 -1.02 12.40
C VAL A 75 10.21 -0.92 12.49
N PRO A 76 9.59 -1.25 13.65
CA PRO A 76 8.17 -0.99 13.86
C PRO A 76 7.86 0.51 13.79
N VAL A 77 6.74 0.86 13.17
CA VAL A 77 6.27 2.24 13.07
C VAL A 77 4.80 2.36 13.38
N VAL A 78 4.40 3.53 13.89
CA VAL A 78 2.99 3.87 14.09
C VAL A 78 2.42 4.39 12.77
N ASN A 79 1.52 3.62 12.17
CA ASN A 79 0.75 4.02 11.00
C ASN A 79 -0.52 4.75 11.44
N LYS A 80 -0.66 5.99 10.94
CA LYS A 80 -1.93 6.72 11.03
C LYS A 80 -2.92 6.16 10.03
N ASN A 81 -4.08 5.74 10.53
CA ASN A 81 -5.15 5.16 9.73
C ASN A 81 -6.29 6.18 9.57
N LEU A 82 -6.00 7.23 8.81
CA LEU A 82 -6.97 8.28 8.52
C LEU A 82 -8.17 7.75 7.76
N ASP A 83 -9.31 8.38 8.00
CA ASP A 83 -10.52 8.18 7.23
C ASP A 83 -10.28 8.46 5.74
N ASN A 84 -11.11 7.87 4.89
CA ASN A 84 -11.08 8.16 3.47
C ASN A 84 -11.37 9.65 3.24
N GLN A 85 -10.42 10.40 2.68
CA GLN A 85 -10.50 11.86 2.53
C GLN A 85 -11.69 12.33 1.69
N TRP A 86 -12.27 11.46 0.86
CA TRP A 86 -13.37 11.76 -0.07
C TRP A 86 -14.73 11.25 0.40
N TYR A 87 -14.74 10.29 1.31
CA TYR A 87 -15.95 9.57 1.72
C TYR A 87 -16.20 9.56 3.23
N GLY A 88 -15.19 9.89 4.04
CA GLY A 88 -15.29 9.87 5.50
C GLY A 88 -15.45 8.47 6.09
N THR A 89 -15.21 7.41 5.32
CA THR A 89 -15.22 6.04 5.84
C THR A 89 -14.10 5.91 6.87
N ALA A 90 -14.45 5.40 8.06
CA ALA A 90 -13.52 5.28 9.18
C ALA A 90 -12.27 4.47 8.80
N GLY A 91 -11.08 5.04 9.00
CA GLY A 91 -9.81 4.34 8.78
C GLY A 91 -9.47 3.33 9.88
N GLY A 92 -10.09 3.50 11.06
CA GLY A 92 -9.88 2.68 12.25
C GLY A 92 -8.80 3.23 13.17
N ALA A 93 -8.43 2.44 14.18
CA ALA A 93 -7.38 2.81 15.11
C ALA A 93 -6.01 2.87 14.43
N ASP A 94 -5.12 3.72 14.92
CA ASP A 94 -3.71 3.68 14.56
C ASP A 94 -3.09 2.32 14.92
N THR A 95 -2.10 1.90 14.14
CA THR A 95 -1.47 0.58 14.30
C THR A 95 0.04 0.71 14.44
N GLU A 96 0.65 -0.11 15.29
CA GLU A 96 2.10 -0.34 15.24
C GLU A 96 2.37 -1.54 14.33
N ASP A 97 3.09 -1.30 13.22
CA ASP A 97 3.36 -2.29 12.19
C ASP A 97 4.84 -2.35 11.84
N ARG A 98 5.34 -3.56 11.59
CA ARG A 98 6.67 -3.81 10.99
C ARG A 98 6.60 -3.76 9.46
N VAL A 99 5.55 -4.35 8.90
CA VAL A 99 5.28 -4.40 7.47
C VAL A 99 3.85 -3.96 7.24
N PHE A 100 3.65 -3.04 6.30
CA PHE A 100 2.36 -2.40 6.06
C PHE A 100 2.13 -2.13 4.57
N LEU A 101 0.94 -1.65 4.23
CA LEU A 101 0.66 -1.06 2.92
C LEU A 101 0.58 0.46 3.05
N LEU A 102 0.96 1.20 2.01
CA LEU A 102 0.84 2.65 2.01
C LEU A 102 -0.64 3.10 2.13
N SER A 103 -0.87 4.29 2.69
CA SER A 103 -2.17 4.95 2.70
C SER A 103 -2.40 5.75 1.43
N ILE A 104 -3.63 6.25 1.25
CA ILE A 104 -3.93 7.24 0.22
C ILE A 104 -3.00 8.44 0.35
N GLU A 105 -2.89 9.02 1.55
CA GLU A 105 -2.07 10.23 1.77
C GLU A 105 -0.60 9.99 1.43
N GLU A 106 -0.02 8.89 1.87
CA GLU A 106 1.37 8.55 1.55
C GLU A 106 1.60 8.35 0.04
N ALA A 107 0.68 7.65 -0.63
CA ALA A 107 0.79 7.39 -2.07
C ALA A 107 0.48 8.62 -2.94
N VAL A 108 -0.28 9.58 -2.43
CA VAL A 108 -0.75 10.76 -3.16
C VAL A 108 0.08 12.00 -2.88
N CYS A 109 0.54 12.18 -1.65
CA CYS A 109 1.14 13.43 -1.18
C CYS A 109 2.65 13.31 -0.93
N ARG A 110 3.19 12.09 -0.81
CA ARG A 110 4.59 11.89 -0.40
C ARG A 110 5.40 11.11 -1.43
N TYR A 111 5.10 9.82 -1.59
CA TYR A 111 6.11 8.87 -2.11
C TYR A 111 6.07 8.62 -3.62
N PHE A 112 5.06 9.14 -4.32
CA PHE A 112 4.96 9.03 -5.78
C PHE A 112 4.82 10.39 -6.47
N GLY A 113 5.36 11.43 -5.85
CA GLY A 113 5.13 12.83 -6.24
C GLY A 113 3.91 13.42 -5.54
N ASP A 114 3.82 14.74 -5.55
CA ASP A 114 2.79 15.47 -4.83
C ASP A 114 1.54 15.73 -5.70
N SER A 115 0.42 15.14 -5.28
CA SER A 115 -0.92 15.36 -5.80
C SER A 115 -1.90 15.79 -4.69
N SER A 116 -1.39 16.29 -3.56
CA SER A 116 -2.16 16.70 -2.37
C SER A 116 -3.29 17.66 -2.67
N ALA A 117 -3.08 18.64 -3.55
CA ALA A 117 -4.10 19.60 -3.96
C ALA A 117 -5.38 18.90 -4.47
N ARG A 118 -5.26 17.77 -5.17
CA ARG A 118 -6.40 17.00 -5.70
C ARG A 118 -7.05 16.09 -4.66
N LEU A 119 -6.32 15.73 -3.60
CA LEU A 119 -6.87 14.95 -2.49
C LEU A 119 -7.77 15.80 -1.61
N TYR A 120 -7.29 16.99 -1.27
CA TYR A 120 -7.96 17.88 -0.33
C TYR A 120 -8.92 18.87 -1.00
N ASP A 121 -8.79 19.13 -2.31
CA ASP A 121 -9.81 19.80 -3.12
C ASP A 121 -10.44 18.79 -4.11
N GLN A 122 -11.43 18.05 -3.62
CA GLN A 122 -12.14 17.00 -4.37
C GLN A 122 -12.95 17.55 -5.57
N GLY A 123 -13.09 18.88 -5.70
CA GLY A 123 -14.02 19.50 -6.63
C GLY A 123 -15.48 19.13 -6.36
N ARG A 124 -16.40 19.63 -7.19
CA ARG A 124 -17.86 19.51 -6.94
C ARG A 124 -18.47 18.13 -7.25
N LYS A 125 -17.72 17.19 -7.83
CA LYS A 125 -18.26 15.89 -8.29
C LYS A 125 -17.55 14.74 -7.58
N ARG A 126 -18.32 13.88 -6.91
CA ARG A 126 -17.82 12.60 -6.37
C ARG A 126 -17.40 11.69 -7.53
N ARG A 127 -16.12 11.35 -7.64
CA ARG A 127 -15.58 10.49 -8.73
C ARG A 127 -15.22 9.11 -8.21
N TYR A 128 -15.28 8.09 -9.07
CA TYR A 128 -14.76 6.74 -8.73
C TYR A 128 -13.23 6.70 -8.69
N TRP A 129 -12.63 7.42 -9.63
CA TRP A 129 -11.20 7.57 -9.78
C TRP A 129 -10.73 8.88 -9.15
N PHE A 130 -9.53 8.86 -8.57
CA PHE A 130 -8.87 10.04 -8.02
C PHE A 130 -8.67 11.14 -9.08
N GLU A 131 -7.77 10.94 -10.03
CA GLU A 131 -7.61 11.82 -11.18
C GLU A 131 -6.93 11.06 -12.32
N ARG A 132 -7.66 10.86 -13.43
CA ARG A 132 -7.16 10.07 -14.57
C ARG A 132 -5.97 10.73 -15.24
N LYS A 133 -5.90 12.07 -15.20
CA LYS A 133 -4.82 12.86 -15.81
C LYS A 133 -3.76 13.30 -14.80
N ASP A 134 -3.68 12.66 -13.63
CA ASP A 134 -2.62 12.96 -12.68
C ASP A 134 -1.26 12.55 -13.27
N ALA A 135 -0.34 13.52 -13.35
CA ALA A 135 1.02 13.32 -13.87
C ALA A 135 1.80 12.27 -13.07
N ASN A 136 1.40 12.02 -11.82
CA ASN A 136 2.05 11.06 -10.93
C ASN A 136 1.54 9.61 -11.10
N ASN A 137 0.50 9.37 -11.91
CA ASN A 137 -0.06 8.01 -12.09
C ASN A 137 1.02 7.01 -12.52
N GLY A 138 1.86 7.34 -13.51
CA GLY A 138 2.91 6.42 -13.98
C GLY A 138 3.88 5.94 -12.88
N ARG A 139 4.12 6.77 -11.86
CA ARG A 139 5.03 6.45 -10.72
C ARG A 139 4.43 5.42 -9.76
N ARG A 140 3.09 5.30 -9.73
CA ARG A 140 2.36 4.37 -8.85
C ARG A 140 2.18 2.98 -9.47
N THR A 141 2.52 2.81 -10.74
CA THR A 141 2.39 1.52 -11.43
C THR A 141 3.30 0.46 -10.81
N ALA A 142 2.87 -0.80 -10.88
CA ALA A 142 3.63 -1.94 -10.40
C ALA A 142 3.37 -3.18 -11.27
N ARG A 143 4.31 -4.11 -11.25
CA ARG A 143 4.26 -5.36 -12.00
C ARG A 143 4.27 -6.56 -11.06
N LEU A 144 3.68 -7.66 -11.50
CA LEU A 144 3.84 -8.96 -10.82
C LEU A 144 5.27 -9.47 -11.00
N LEU A 145 5.71 -10.35 -10.10
CA LEU A 145 6.99 -11.07 -10.24
C LEU A 145 7.06 -11.87 -11.54
N SER A 146 5.94 -12.41 -12.02
CA SER A 146 5.83 -13.11 -13.31
C SER A 146 5.87 -12.18 -14.53
N GLY A 147 5.95 -10.87 -14.32
CA GLY A 147 5.71 -9.86 -15.33
C GLY A 147 4.22 -9.52 -15.49
N GLY A 148 3.96 -8.47 -16.26
CA GLY A 148 2.63 -7.90 -16.42
C GLY A 148 2.30 -6.84 -15.37
N ILE A 149 1.63 -5.78 -15.80
CA ILE A 149 1.15 -4.70 -14.94
C ILE A 149 -0.07 -5.20 -14.17
N TRP A 150 -0.17 -4.88 -12.88
CA TRP A 150 -1.31 -5.28 -12.07
C TRP A 150 -1.69 -4.23 -11.03
N TRP A 151 -2.91 -4.34 -10.52
CA TRP A 151 -3.43 -3.44 -9.49
C TRP A 151 -3.02 -3.93 -8.09
N TRP A 152 -2.89 -3.01 -7.14
CA TRP A 152 -2.41 -3.33 -5.78
C TRP A 152 -3.09 -2.48 -4.70
N TRP A 153 -3.14 -3.03 -3.48
CA TRP A 153 -3.87 -2.45 -2.36
C TRP A 153 -3.16 -1.27 -1.68
N LEU A 154 -3.97 -0.33 -1.20
CA LEU A 154 -3.59 0.60 -0.12
C LEU A 154 -4.29 0.16 1.17
N ARG A 155 -3.75 0.55 2.34
CA ARG A 155 -4.39 0.25 3.64
C ARG A 155 -5.66 1.07 3.92
N SER A 156 -5.86 2.17 3.20
CA SER A 156 -6.97 3.08 3.47
C SER A 156 -8.32 2.47 3.03
N PRO A 157 -9.40 2.73 3.79
CA PRO A 157 -10.73 2.26 3.44
C PRO A 157 -11.24 2.94 2.16
N GLY A 158 -12.11 2.26 1.43
CA GLY A 158 -12.81 2.81 0.27
C GLY A 158 -14.01 3.66 0.66
N ARG A 159 -15.03 3.69 -0.21
CA ARG A 159 -16.30 4.41 -0.01
C ARG A 159 -17.13 3.88 1.15
N VAL A 160 -16.95 2.60 1.49
CA VAL A 160 -17.65 1.87 2.55
C VAL A 160 -16.68 0.85 3.14
N GLY A 161 -16.91 0.39 4.37
CA GLY A 161 -15.98 -0.50 5.09
C GLY A 161 -15.79 -1.90 4.51
N VAL A 162 -16.63 -2.32 3.55
CA VAL A 162 -16.43 -3.56 2.76
C VAL A 162 -15.55 -3.34 1.52
N LYS A 163 -14.91 -2.18 1.41
CA LYS A 163 -14.01 -1.81 0.29
C LYS A 163 -12.71 -1.22 0.82
N ALA A 164 -11.60 -1.54 0.14
CA ALA A 164 -10.30 -0.93 0.39
C ALA A 164 -9.79 -0.21 -0.87
N VAL A 165 -9.05 0.88 -0.71
CA VAL A 165 -8.49 1.61 -1.85
C VAL A 165 -7.39 0.82 -2.53
N TYR A 166 -7.27 0.99 -3.83
CA TYR A 166 -6.26 0.34 -4.63
C TYR A 166 -5.69 1.30 -5.68
N ILE A 167 -4.49 0.99 -6.15
CA ILE A 167 -3.88 1.58 -7.32
C ILE A 167 -4.10 0.62 -8.49
N HIS A 168 -4.70 1.12 -9.56
CA HIS A 168 -4.96 0.39 -10.78
C HIS A 168 -3.68 0.23 -11.62
N GLY A 169 -3.72 -0.62 -12.65
CA GLY A 169 -2.54 -0.92 -13.48
C GLY A 169 -1.97 0.30 -14.22
N ASP A 170 -2.81 1.28 -14.54
CA ASP A 170 -2.37 2.58 -15.10
C ASP A 170 -1.86 3.56 -14.02
N GLY A 171 -1.82 3.13 -12.76
CA GLY A 171 -1.34 3.90 -11.61
C GLY A 171 -2.36 4.87 -11.03
N ASN A 172 -3.57 4.91 -11.58
CA ASN A 172 -4.65 5.71 -11.04
C ASN A 172 -5.22 5.08 -9.76
N ILE A 173 -5.71 5.91 -8.85
CA ILE A 173 -6.22 5.46 -7.56
C ILE A 173 -7.73 5.27 -7.65
N GLY A 174 -8.18 4.04 -7.41
CA GLY A 174 -9.57 3.69 -7.22
C GLY A 174 -10.02 4.08 -5.81
N ILE A 175 -10.22 5.38 -5.57
CA ILE A 175 -10.48 5.96 -4.24
C ILE A 175 -11.82 5.54 -3.62
N GLN A 176 -12.77 5.07 -4.43
CA GLN A 176 -13.96 4.36 -3.93
C GLN A 176 -13.67 2.97 -3.38
N GLY A 177 -12.52 2.41 -3.73
CA GLY A 177 -12.08 1.09 -3.34
C GLY A 177 -12.68 -0.07 -4.12
N ASN A 178 -12.02 -1.21 -4.02
CA ASN A 178 -12.46 -2.50 -4.53
C ASN A 178 -12.94 -3.37 -3.37
N ASN A 179 -13.74 -4.40 -3.66
CA ASN A 179 -14.27 -5.33 -2.66
C ASN A 179 -13.12 -6.09 -1.95
N ILE A 180 -13.19 -6.15 -0.62
CA ILE A 180 -12.11 -6.67 0.24
C ILE A 180 -11.90 -8.19 0.15
N LEU A 181 -12.92 -8.97 -0.23
CA LEU A 181 -12.89 -10.44 -0.23
C LEU A 181 -13.04 -11.05 -1.61
N ILE A 182 -14.09 -10.66 -2.34
CA ILE A 182 -14.41 -11.20 -3.67
C ILE A 182 -14.03 -10.13 -4.69
N GLY A 183 -13.13 -10.45 -5.61
CA GLY A 183 -12.70 -9.55 -6.69
C GLY A 183 -13.85 -9.25 -7.67
N ASN A 184 -13.50 -9.04 -8.95
CA ASN A 184 -14.54 -8.98 -9.97
C ASN A 184 -15.23 -10.35 -10.10
N LEU A 185 -16.55 -10.35 -10.30
CA LEU A 185 -17.39 -11.55 -10.45
C LEU A 185 -16.85 -12.55 -11.49
N ALA A 186 -16.11 -12.06 -12.49
CA ALA A 186 -15.53 -12.88 -13.55
C ALA A 186 -14.37 -13.78 -13.07
N ASP A 187 -13.69 -13.42 -11.98
CA ASP A 187 -12.46 -14.08 -11.55
C ASP A 187 -12.69 -15.10 -10.42
N GLY A 188 -13.86 -15.13 -9.79
CA GLY A 188 -14.20 -16.07 -8.70
C GLY A 188 -13.44 -15.86 -7.38
N TRP A 189 -12.35 -15.08 -7.36
CA TRP A 189 -11.51 -14.78 -6.21
C TRP A 189 -10.88 -13.38 -6.30
N CYS A 190 -10.50 -12.80 -5.16
CA CYS A 190 -9.83 -11.50 -5.15
C CYS A 190 -8.32 -11.61 -5.38
N THR A 191 -7.88 -11.08 -6.51
CA THR A 191 -6.49 -11.10 -6.99
C THR A 191 -5.73 -9.81 -6.67
N GLY A 192 -6.05 -9.17 -5.54
CA GLY A 192 -5.45 -7.88 -5.20
C GLY A 192 -3.97 -7.97 -4.90
N GLY A 193 -3.18 -7.17 -5.61
CA GLY A 193 -1.73 -7.14 -5.46
C GLY A 193 -1.29 -6.66 -4.08
N VAL A 194 -0.38 -7.40 -3.46
CA VAL A 194 0.25 -7.07 -2.19
C VAL A 194 1.63 -6.51 -2.47
N ARG A 195 1.76 -5.20 -2.27
CA ARG A 195 3.01 -4.44 -2.46
C ARG A 195 3.41 -3.82 -1.11
N PRO A 196 4.03 -4.61 -0.21
CA PRO A 196 4.30 -4.18 1.15
C PRO A 196 5.37 -3.09 1.20
N ALA A 197 5.32 -2.30 2.25
CA ALA A 197 6.32 -1.32 2.64
C ALA A 197 6.77 -1.57 4.09
N MET A 198 7.99 -1.16 4.41
CA MET A 198 8.57 -1.27 5.74
C MET A 198 9.73 -0.27 5.91
N TRP A 199 10.00 0.10 7.15
CA TRP A 199 11.23 0.81 7.50
C TRP A 199 12.32 -0.20 7.82
N VAL A 200 13.49 -0.05 7.20
CA VAL A 200 14.65 -0.91 7.45
C VAL A 200 15.88 -0.09 7.83
N LYS A 201 16.62 -0.55 8.83
CA LYS A 201 17.96 -0.02 9.12
C LYS A 201 18.90 -0.34 7.96
N VAL A 202 19.60 0.67 7.47
CA VAL A 202 20.50 0.55 6.31
C VAL A 202 21.96 0.31 6.69
N GLU A 203 22.26 0.34 7.98
CA GLU A 203 23.55 0.00 8.60
C GLU A 203 23.52 -1.38 9.28
#